data_AF-A0A970IJF7-F1
#
_entry.id   AF-A0A970IJF7-F1
#
_cell.length_a   1.000
_cell.length_b   1.000
_cell.length_c   1.000
_cell.angle_alpha   90.00
_cell.angle_beta   90.00
_cell.angle_gamma   90.00
#
_symmetry.space_group_name_H-M   'P 1'
#
loop_
_entity.id
_entity.type
_entity.pdbx_description
1 polymer ?
#
loop_
_entity_poly.entity_id
_entity_poly.type
_entity_poly.pdbx_seq_one_letter_code
_entity_poly.pdbx_strand_id
1 'polypeptide(L)'
;MADYIRRIRDNPIAVAVKATDRYHNLICAVLADEGFRRRYATETIRWYLDFEAFRKEIFVAVEALIKTLTSPLYEVLPDFISILENCREQMWDGDCSPVRDSSQPRTDNPPEVSRFIRIIYLSQVPDTDYFETLRRYRVDTARCDPASLAPNADLSLVRALLTWIVRRDRFNEGTLRESVRDGSLIEVLRRLAVLLPSH
;
A
#
# COMPACT_ATOMS: atom_id res chain seq x y z
N MET A 1 -15.83 13.97 -6.44
CA MET A 1 -15.61 12.52 -6.64
C MET A 1 -16.24 11.69 -5.51
N ALA A 2 -15.97 11.98 -4.24
CA ALA A 2 -16.52 11.24 -3.10
C ALA A 2 -18.06 11.06 -3.13
N ASP A 3 -18.83 12.13 -3.33
CA ASP A 3 -20.30 12.04 -3.43
C ASP A 3 -20.79 11.24 -4.64
N TYR A 4 -20.03 11.26 -5.73
CA TYR A 4 -20.34 10.46 -6.92
C TYR A 4 -20.19 8.97 -6.62
N ILE A 5 -19.07 8.58 -5.99
CA ILE A 5 -18.80 7.19 -5.61
C ILE A 5 -19.80 6.72 -4.54
N ARG A 6 -20.14 7.57 -3.56
CA ARG A 6 -21.15 7.26 -2.54
C ARG A 6 -22.49 6.86 -3.16
N ARG A 7 -23.00 7.64 -4.11
CA ARG A 7 -24.25 7.32 -4.82
C ARG A 7 -24.20 6.03 -5.63
N ILE A 8 -23.03 5.66 -6.14
CA ILE A 8 -22.86 4.38 -6.85
C ILE A 8 -22.94 3.22 -5.85
N ARG A 9 -22.32 3.34 -4.67
CA ARG A 9 -22.24 2.29 -3.66
C ARG A 9 -23.63 1.83 -3.18
N ASP A 10 -24.62 2.70 -3.18
CA ASP A 10 -25.98 2.39 -2.74
C ASP A 10 -26.77 1.50 -3.74
N ASN A 11 -26.21 1.22 -4.92
CA ASN A 11 -26.85 0.40 -5.96
C ASN A 11 -25.89 -0.67 -6.51
N PRO A 12 -26.15 -1.97 -6.25
CA PRO A 12 -25.25 -3.05 -6.65
C PRO A 12 -25.10 -3.19 -8.17
N ILE A 13 -26.13 -2.86 -8.95
CA ILE A 13 -26.06 -2.86 -10.42
C ILE A 13 -25.15 -1.71 -10.89
N ALA A 14 -25.29 -0.52 -10.30
CA ALA A 14 -24.43 0.61 -10.62
C ALA A 14 -22.96 0.34 -10.26
N VAL A 15 -22.71 -0.31 -9.11
CA VAL A 15 -21.38 -0.81 -8.72
C VAL A 15 -20.82 -1.74 -9.79
N ALA A 16 -21.56 -2.79 -10.16
CA ALA A 16 -21.10 -3.76 -11.15
C ALA A 16 -20.77 -3.11 -12.50
N VAL A 17 -21.68 -2.28 -13.03
CA VAL A 17 -21.47 -1.56 -14.30
C VAL A 17 -20.24 -0.66 -14.23
N LYS A 18 -20.07 0.11 -13.13
CA LYS A 18 -18.92 1.00 -12.98
C LYS A 18 -17.62 0.25 -12.74
N ALA A 19 -17.65 -0.90 -12.08
CA ALA A 19 -16.50 -1.75 -11.89
C ALA A 19 -16.02 -2.32 -13.24
N THR A 20 -16.94 -2.81 -14.07
CA THR A 20 -16.63 -3.33 -15.41
C THR A 20 -16.09 -2.23 -16.34
N ASP A 21 -16.73 -1.06 -16.37
CA ASP A 21 -16.27 0.12 -17.11
C ASP A 21 -14.85 0.51 -16.68
N ARG A 22 -14.61 0.60 -15.37
CA ARG A 22 -13.29 0.92 -14.83
C ARG A 22 -12.24 -0.12 -15.21
N TYR A 23 -12.56 -1.41 -15.11
CA TYR A 23 -11.68 -2.51 -15.51
C TYR A 23 -11.26 -2.40 -16.98
N HIS A 24 -12.22 -2.24 -17.89
CA HIS A 24 -11.94 -2.09 -19.32
C HIS A 24 -11.04 -0.88 -19.58
N ASN A 25 -11.34 0.27 -18.96
CA ASN A 25 -10.58 1.50 -19.17
C ASN A 25 -9.14 1.38 -18.63
N LEU A 26 -8.90 0.61 -17.57
CA LEU A 26 -7.54 0.34 -17.08
C LEU A 26 -6.70 -0.44 -18.08
N ILE A 27 -7.31 -1.42 -18.76
CA ILE A 27 -6.64 -2.19 -19.82
C ILE A 27 -6.24 -1.25 -20.96
N CYS A 28 -7.15 -0.37 -21.40
CA CYS A 28 -6.88 0.56 -22.49
C CYS A 28 -5.90 1.69 -22.10
N ALA A 29 -5.84 2.06 -20.82
CA ALA A 29 -5.00 3.16 -20.34
C ALA A 29 -3.50 2.96 -20.65
N VAL A 30 -3.04 1.74 -20.91
CA VAL A 30 -1.64 1.46 -21.32
C VAL A 30 -1.20 2.28 -22.54
N LEU A 31 -2.13 2.64 -23.42
CA LEU A 31 -1.87 3.41 -24.64
C LEU A 31 -1.77 4.93 -24.39
N ALA A 32 -2.12 5.40 -23.19
CA ALA A 32 -2.11 6.81 -22.85
C ALA A 32 -0.72 7.29 -22.40
N ASP A 33 -0.54 8.61 -22.34
CA ASP A 33 0.66 9.21 -21.78
C ASP A 33 0.87 8.81 -20.30
N GLU A 34 2.11 8.90 -19.84
CA GLU A 34 2.45 8.47 -18.48
C GLU A 34 1.70 9.24 -17.39
N GLY A 35 1.50 10.55 -17.59
CA GLY A 35 0.77 11.40 -16.64
C GLY A 35 -0.69 10.99 -16.50
N PHE A 36 -1.32 10.58 -17.60
CA PHE A 36 -2.66 9.98 -17.57
C PHE A 36 -2.67 8.64 -16.83
N ARG A 37 -1.80 7.70 -17.23
CA ARG A 37 -1.72 6.35 -16.64
C ARG A 37 -1.58 6.40 -15.13
N ARG A 38 -0.72 7.29 -14.66
CA ARG A 38 -0.51 7.64 -13.24
C ARG A 38 -1.78 8.09 -12.55
N ARG A 39 -2.39 9.20 -12.99
CA ARG A 39 -3.61 9.73 -12.36
C ARG A 39 -4.72 8.68 -12.33
N TYR A 40 -4.83 7.90 -13.42
CA TYR A 40 -5.85 6.89 -13.57
C TYR A 40 -5.65 5.70 -12.62
N ALA A 41 -4.40 5.25 -12.41
CA ALA A 41 -4.07 4.23 -11.43
C ALA A 41 -4.36 4.70 -9.99
N THR A 42 -3.93 5.92 -9.64
CA THR A 42 -4.18 6.51 -8.31
C THR A 42 -5.67 6.66 -8.01
N GLU A 43 -6.43 7.22 -8.94
CA GLU A 43 -7.88 7.37 -8.79
C GLU A 43 -8.58 6.02 -8.61
N THR A 44 -8.12 5.00 -9.36
CA THR A 44 -8.67 3.65 -9.25
C THR A 44 -8.39 3.05 -7.87
N ILE A 45 -7.15 3.15 -7.38
CA ILE A 45 -6.77 2.68 -6.05
C ILE A 45 -7.65 3.33 -4.99
N ARG A 46 -7.84 4.64 -5.10
CA ARG A 46 -8.54 5.45 -4.10
C ARG A 46 -10.03 5.21 -4.04
N TRP A 47 -10.68 4.93 -5.18
CA TRP A 47 -12.15 4.96 -5.25
C TRP A 47 -12.82 3.63 -5.61
N TYR A 48 -12.10 2.75 -6.32
CA TYR A 48 -12.71 1.60 -7.00
C TYR A 48 -12.29 0.25 -6.45
N LEU A 49 -11.23 0.17 -5.64
CA LEU A 49 -10.78 -1.12 -5.08
C LEU A 49 -11.67 -1.68 -3.96
N ASP A 50 -12.60 -0.86 -3.44
CA ASP A 50 -13.60 -1.28 -2.44
C ASP A 50 -14.85 -1.89 -3.08
N PHE A 51 -14.97 -1.85 -4.41
CA PHE A 51 -16.09 -2.49 -5.09
C PHE A 51 -15.86 -4.00 -5.06
N GLU A 52 -16.74 -4.75 -4.39
CA GLU A 52 -16.63 -6.20 -4.33
C GLU A 52 -16.71 -6.84 -5.73
N ALA A 53 -17.59 -6.30 -6.58
CA ALA A 53 -17.68 -6.69 -7.98
C ALA A 53 -16.40 -6.28 -8.72
N PHE A 54 -15.81 -7.23 -9.46
CA PHE A 54 -14.58 -7.04 -10.26
C PHE A 54 -13.34 -6.60 -9.46
N ARG A 55 -13.35 -6.71 -8.13
CA ARG A 55 -12.23 -6.27 -7.28
C ARG A 55 -10.90 -6.86 -7.73
N LYS A 56 -10.87 -8.17 -8.00
CA LYS A 56 -9.65 -8.90 -8.36
C LYS A 56 -9.15 -8.47 -9.74
N GLU A 57 -10.06 -8.31 -10.69
CA GLU A 57 -9.81 -7.94 -12.08
C GLU A 57 -9.30 -6.50 -12.18
N ILE A 58 -9.97 -5.55 -11.50
CA ILE A 58 -9.53 -4.16 -11.39
C ILE A 58 -8.14 -4.10 -10.76
N PHE A 59 -7.93 -4.87 -9.70
CA PHE A 59 -6.65 -4.89 -9.02
C PHE A 59 -5.51 -5.38 -9.93
N VAL A 60 -5.70 -6.51 -10.63
CA VAL A 60 -4.71 -7.02 -11.60
C VAL A 60 -4.46 -6.01 -12.73
N ALA A 61 -5.50 -5.34 -13.22
CA ALA A 61 -5.37 -4.33 -14.27
C ALA A 61 -4.61 -3.08 -13.79
N VAL A 62 -4.84 -2.62 -12.56
CA VAL A 62 -4.06 -1.55 -11.93
C VAL A 62 -2.61 -1.95 -11.77
N GLU A 63 -2.31 -3.16 -11.28
CA GLU A 63 -0.93 -3.66 -11.18
C GLU A 63 -0.22 -3.67 -12.53
N ALA A 64 -0.91 -4.15 -13.57
CA ALA A 64 -0.39 -4.14 -14.93
C ALA A 64 -0.11 -2.71 -15.42
N LEU A 65 -1.01 -1.76 -15.15
CA LEU A 65 -0.84 -0.37 -15.54
C LEU A 65 0.35 0.29 -14.79
N ILE A 66 0.47 0.07 -13.49
CA ILE A 66 1.57 0.60 -12.65
C ILE A 66 2.93 0.12 -13.13
N LYS A 67 3.04 -1.16 -13.56
CA LYS A 67 4.28 -1.72 -14.13
C LYS A 67 4.76 -1.00 -15.39
N THR A 68 3.90 -0.22 -16.04
CA THR A 68 4.25 0.54 -17.24
C THR A 68 4.77 1.95 -16.94
N LEU A 69 4.68 2.41 -15.68
CA LEU A 69 5.13 3.75 -15.26
C LEU A 69 6.65 3.76 -15.03
N THR A 70 7.30 4.86 -15.40
CA THR A 70 8.75 5.05 -15.22
C THR A 70 9.11 5.24 -13.74
N SER A 71 8.23 5.79 -12.90
CA SER A 71 8.45 5.96 -11.45
C SER A 71 7.16 5.76 -10.65
N PRO A 72 6.65 4.51 -10.52
CA PRO A 72 5.28 4.25 -10.10
C PRO A 72 4.96 4.60 -8.64
N LEU A 73 5.96 4.68 -7.76
CA LEU A 73 5.73 4.81 -6.32
C LEU A 73 5.57 6.24 -5.84
N TYR A 74 6.34 7.19 -6.38
CA TYR A 74 6.40 8.55 -5.86
C TYR A 74 5.01 9.22 -5.84
N GLU A 75 4.25 9.09 -6.92
CA GLU A 75 2.98 9.80 -7.08
C GLU A 75 1.83 9.21 -6.30
N VAL A 76 1.90 7.92 -6.00
CA VAL A 76 0.86 7.23 -5.22
C VAL A 76 1.17 7.26 -3.73
N LEU A 77 2.42 7.52 -3.35
CA LEU A 77 2.90 7.42 -1.98
C LEU A 77 2.14 8.31 -0.98
N PRO A 78 1.80 9.58 -1.28
CA PRO A 78 1.01 10.42 -0.36
C PRO A 78 -0.40 9.88 -0.14
N ASP A 79 -1.08 9.41 -1.19
CA ASP A 79 -2.40 8.79 -1.05
C ASP A 79 -2.32 7.48 -0.25
N PHE A 80 -1.27 6.68 -0.44
CA PHE A 80 -1.03 5.47 0.35
C PHE A 80 -0.80 5.78 1.83
N ILE A 81 0.01 6.80 2.14
CA ILE A 81 0.22 7.24 3.52
C ILE A 81 -1.12 7.62 4.16
N SER A 82 -1.94 8.41 3.47
CA SER A 82 -3.26 8.80 3.98
C SER A 82 -4.19 7.58 4.19
N ILE A 83 -4.18 6.60 3.28
CA ILE A 83 -4.94 5.36 3.44
C ILE A 83 -4.49 4.60 4.69
N LEU A 84 -3.18 4.43 4.87
CA LEU A 84 -2.62 3.71 6.03
C LEU A 84 -2.88 4.45 7.35
N GLU A 85 -2.87 5.78 7.36
CA GLU A 85 -3.25 6.60 8.51
C GLU A 85 -4.71 6.38 8.90
N ASN A 86 -5.63 6.42 7.93
CA ASN A 86 -7.04 6.11 8.16
C ASN A 86 -7.24 4.68 8.68
N CYS A 87 -6.51 3.70 8.11
CA CYS A 87 -6.54 2.32 8.60
C CYS A 87 -6.07 2.23 10.06
N ARG A 88 -5.00 2.96 10.42
CA ARG A 88 -4.47 3.00 11.79
C ARG A 88 -5.51 3.52 12.77
N GLU A 89 -6.25 4.56 12.40
CA GLU A 89 -7.29 5.18 13.24
C GLU A 89 -8.54 4.28 13.37
N GLN A 90 -9.00 3.68 12.27
CA GLN A 90 -10.21 2.84 12.24
C GLN A 90 -10.04 1.46 12.88
N MET A 91 -8.81 0.92 12.90
CA MET A 91 -8.51 -0.36 13.54
C MET A 91 -8.80 -0.37 15.06
N TRP A 92 -9.11 0.78 15.67
CA TRP A 92 -9.38 0.93 17.10
C TRP A 92 -10.87 0.92 17.50
N ASP A 93 -11.83 0.99 16.55
CA ASP A 93 -13.27 0.92 16.87
C ASP A 93 -13.80 -0.51 17.07
N GLY A 94 -12.94 -1.52 16.99
CA GLY A 94 -13.29 -2.94 16.97
C GLY A 94 -12.93 -3.75 18.21
N ASP A 95 -12.52 -3.13 19.32
CA ASP A 95 -12.23 -3.84 20.58
C ASP A 95 -13.54 -4.15 21.34
N CYS A 96 -14.45 -4.86 20.66
CA CYS A 96 -15.64 -5.48 21.23
C CYS A 96 -16.03 -6.70 20.37
N SER A 97 -15.38 -7.84 20.58
CA SER A 97 -16.09 -9.12 20.59
C SER A 97 -15.26 -10.30 21.10
N PRO A 98 -15.94 -11.31 21.66
CA PRO A 98 -15.55 -12.01 22.87
C PRO A 98 -14.51 -13.09 22.59
N VAL A 99 -13.96 -13.65 23.67
CA VAL A 99 -13.27 -14.95 23.74
C VAL A 99 -13.53 -15.80 22.48
N ARG A 100 -12.53 -15.93 21.61
CA ARG A 100 -12.64 -16.66 20.34
C ARG A 100 -11.60 -17.77 20.24
N ASP A 101 -12.10 -18.86 19.66
CA ASP A 101 -11.49 -20.17 19.50
C ASP A 101 -10.14 -20.12 18.77
N SER A 102 -9.16 -20.85 19.27
CA SER A 102 -7.76 -20.89 18.83
C SER A 102 -7.54 -21.60 17.49
N SER A 103 -8.63 -21.98 16.81
CA SER A 103 -8.64 -22.79 15.58
C SER A 103 -8.70 -21.97 14.29
N GLN A 104 -8.91 -20.65 14.35
CA GLN A 104 -8.92 -19.78 13.17
C GLN A 104 -7.55 -19.12 12.95
N PRO A 105 -6.87 -19.35 11.81
CA PRO A 105 -5.62 -18.64 11.50
C PRO A 105 -5.91 -17.14 11.37
N ARG A 106 -4.95 -16.30 11.79
CA ARG A 106 -5.04 -14.83 11.77
C ARG A 106 -4.96 -14.30 10.33
N THR A 107 -5.86 -14.74 9.46
CA THR A 107 -5.73 -14.49 8.03
C THR A 107 -6.17 -13.07 7.67
N ASP A 108 -5.26 -12.42 6.95
CA ASP A 108 -5.44 -11.31 6.03
C ASP A 108 -5.10 -9.93 6.62
N ASN A 109 -3.92 -9.43 6.24
CA ASN A 109 -3.66 -8.00 6.20
C ASN A 109 -4.86 -7.28 5.57
N PRO A 110 -5.28 -6.10 6.08
CA PRO A 110 -6.32 -5.31 5.43
C PRO A 110 -6.04 -5.22 3.92
N PRO A 111 -7.07 -5.30 3.06
CA PRO A 111 -6.94 -5.15 1.61
C PRO A 111 -5.95 -4.06 1.18
N GLU A 112 -5.99 -2.92 1.85
CA GLU A 112 -5.15 -1.74 1.67
C GLU A 112 -3.67 -2.06 1.91
N VAL A 113 -3.37 -2.75 3.01
CA VAL A 113 -2.02 -3.19 3.37
C VAL A 113 -1.49 -4.21 2.36
N SER A 114 -2.34 -5.16 1.94
CA SER A 114 -1.98 -6.13 0.89
C SER A 114 -1.70 -5.47 -0.47
N ARG A 115 -2.50 -4.46 -0.85
CA ARG A 115 -2.29 -3.65 -2.07
C ARG A 115 -0.97 -2.89 -2.01
N PHE A 116 -0.68 -2.29 -0.86
CA PHE A 116 0.56 -1.55 -0.61
C PHE A 116 1.81 -2.42 -0.78
N ILE A 117 1.85 -3.60 -0.17
CA ILE A 117 2.98 -4.55 -0.31
C ILE A 117 3.32 -4.80 -1.77
N ARG A 118 2.29 -5.07 -2.58
CA ARG A 118 2.49 -5.41 -3.99
C ARG A 118 3.05 -4.23 -4.77
N ILE A 119 2.54 -3.01 -4.55
CA ILE A 119 3.05 -1.80 -5.20
C ILE A 119 4.50 -1.50 -4.80
N ILE A 120 4.86 -1.70 -3.53
CA ILE A 120 6.26 -1.62 -3.09
C ILE A 120 7.13 -2.61 -3.88
N TYR A 121 6.72 -3.87 -4.00
CA TYR A 121 7.49 -4.84 -4.79
C TYR A 121 7.59 -4.49 -6.29
N LEU A 122 6.60 -3.80 -6.86
CA LEU A 122 6.62 -3.37 -8.26
C LEU A 122 7.45 -2.12 -8.52
N SER A 123 7.69 -1.31 -7.50
CA SER A 123 8.33 0.00 -7.63
C SER A 123 9.86 0.01 -7.72
N GLN A 124 10.52 -1.14 -7.64
CA GLN A 124 11.99 -1.28 -7.51
C GLN A 124 12.62 -0.51 -6.32
N VAL A 125 11.80 0.02 -5.41
CA VAL A 125 12.25 0.66 -4.16
C VAL A 125 12.82 -0.33 -3.14
N PRO A 126 12.38 -1.60 -3.05
CA PRO A 126 13.02 -2.54 -2.16
C PRO A 126 14.53 -2.63 -2.41
N ASP A 127 15.28 -2.73 -1.32
CA ASP A 127 16.71 -2.99 -1.33
C ASP A 127 16.93 -4.51 -1.35
N THR A 128 17.53 -5.03 -2.42
CA THR A 128 17.80 -6.47 -2.55
C THR A 128 18.77 -6.97 -1.49
N ASP A 129 19.67 -6.10 -1.03
CA ASP A 129 20.74 -6.39 -0.08
C ASP A 129 20.49 -5.72 1.28
N TYR A 130 19.21 -5.50 1.62
CA TYR A 130 18.79 -4.77 2.82
C TYR A 130 19.46 -5.24 4.13
N PHE A 131 19.79 -6.53 4.27
CA PHE A 131 20.52 -7.02 5.45
C PHE A 131 21.93 -6.43 5.58
N GLU A 132 22.67 -6.32 4.46
CA GLU A 132 23.99 -5.68 4.44
C GLU A 132 23.88 -4.19 4.68
N THR A 133 22.88 -3.54 4.07
CA THR A 133 22.61 -2.12 4.32
C THR A 133 22.30 -1.89 5.80
N LEU A 134 21.37 -2.62 6.41
CA LEU A 134 21.06 -2.49 7.84
C LEU A 134 22.29 -2.71 8.73
N ARG A 135 23.15 -3.69 8.39
CA ARG A 135 24.40 -3.94 9.11
C ARG A 135 25.36 -2.75 9.00
N ARG A 136 25.48 -2.15 7.81
CA ARG A 136 26.34 -0.96 7.58
C ARG A 136 25.90 0.23 8.44
N TYR A 137 24.60 0.43 8.61
CA TYR A 137 24.02 1.44 9.51
C TYR A 137 23.95 0.99 10.97
N ARG A 138 24.48 -0.20 11.31
CA ARG A 138 24.47 -0.78 12.66
C ARG A 138 23.08 -0.90 13.28
N VAL A 139 22.07 -1.18 12.44
CA VAL A 139 20.70 -1.41 12.89
C VAL A 139 20.59 -2.81 13.46
N ASP A 140 20.28 -2.91 14.75
CA ASP A 140 19.91 -4.18 15.38
C ASP A 140 18.45 -4.51 15.07
N THR A 141 18.22 -5.44 14.13
CA THR A 141 16.87 -5.83 13.71
C THR A 141 16.02 -6.46 14.82
N ALA A 142 16.61 -6.91 15.93
CA ALA A 142 15.86 -7.45 17.06
C ALA A 142 15.26 -6.36 17.96
N ARG A 143 15.85 -5.15 17.92
CA ARG A 143 15.51 -4.02 18.81
C ARG A 143 15.23 -2.72 18.07
N CYS A 144 15.27 -2.75 16.73
CA CYS A 144 15.09 -1.55 15.95
C CYS A 144 13.65 -1.03 16.07
N ASP A 145 13.55 0.28 16.26
CA ASP A 145 12.31 1.03 16.09
C ASP A 145 12.43 1.82 14.77
N PRO A 146 11.80 1.37 13.67
CA PRO A 146 11.87 2.07 12.41
C PRO A 146 11.27 3.49 12.47
N ALA A 147 10.26 3.74 13.32
CA ALA A 147 9.66 5.05 13.46
C ALA A 147 10.68 6.08 14.00
N SER A 148 11.53 5.67 14.94
CA SER A 148 12.60 6.52 15.48
C SER A 148 13.77 6.72 14.52
N LEU A 149 14.06 5.74 13.66
CA LEU A 149 15.19 5.79 12.73
C LEU A 149 14.87 6.53 11.43
N ALA A 150 13.63 6.41 10.93
CA ALA A 150 13.22 6.92 9.62
C ALA A 150 13.44 8.44 9.45
N PRO A 151 13.10 9.34 10.38
CA PRO A 151 13.20 10.79 10.16
C PRO A 151 14.58 11.29 9.72
N ASN A 152 15.64 10.62 10.18
CA ASN A 152 17.04 10.99 9.90
C ASN A 152 17.72 10.06 8.88
N ALA A 153 17.04 9.03 8.41
CA ALA A 153 17.59 8.05 7.49
C ALA A 153 17.82 8.66 6.09
N ASP A 154 18.88 8.23 5.40
CA ASP A 154 19.07 8.52 3.98
C ASP A 154 18.30 7.52 3.10
N LEU A 155 18.36 7.68 1.78
CA LEU A 155 17.57 6.86 0.86
C LEU A 155 17.92 5.37 0.97
N SER A 156 19.20 5.04 1.17
CA SER A 156 19.65 3.67 1.34
C SER A 156 19.06 3.04 2.60
N LEU A 157 19.16 3.73 3.74
CA LEU A 157 18.62 3.22 5.00
C LEU A 157 17.08 3.13 4.98
N VAL A 158 16.38 4.10 4.41
CA VAL A 158 14.91 4.08 4.29
C VAL A 158 14.44 2.90 3.44
N ARG A 159 15.07 2.65 2.29
CA ARG A 159 14.76 1.50 1.44
C ARG A 159 14.99 0.18 2.16
N ALA A 160 16.07 0.09 2.93
CA ALA A 160 16.38 -1.11 3.71
C ALA A 160 15.37 -1.34 4.85
N LEU A 161 15.00 -0.29 5.60
CA LEU A 161 13.97 -0.35 6.64
C LEU A 161 12.61 -0.74 6.06
N LEU A 162 12.21 -0.14 4.94
CA LEU A 162 10.97 -0.48 4.25
C LEU A 162 10.95 -1.95 3.81
N THR A 163 12.05 -2.41 3.22
CA THR A 163 12.19 -3.80 2.76
C THR A 163 12.12 -4.76 3.95
N TRP A 164 12.79 -4.43 5.05
CA TRP A 164 12.76 -5.22 6.26
C TRP A 164 11.34 -5.34 6.84
N ILE A 165 10.61 -4.22 6.97
CA ILE A 165 9.22 -4.21 7.45
C ILE A 165 8.33 -5.11 6.56
N VAL A 166 8.39 -4.92 5.25
CA VAL A 166 7.53 -5.64 4.29
C VAL A 166 7.90 -7.12 4.19
N ARG A 167 9.17 -7.49 4.34
CA ARG A 167 9.61 -8.90 4.30
C ARG A 167 9.38 -9.64 5.61
N ARG A 168 9.38 -8.95 6.75
CA ARG A 168 9.13 -9.57 8.06
C ARG A 168 7.79 -10.29 8.11
N ASP A 169 6.78 -9.75 7.42
CA ASP A 169 5.44 -10.32 7.33
C ASP A 169 5.40 -11.69 6.63
N ARG A 170 6.35 -11.97 5.72
CA ARG A 170 6.48 -13.29 5.08
C ARG A 170 6.95 -14.38 6.06
N PHE A 171 7.65 -13.99 7.12
CA PHE A 171 8.23 -14.91 8.10
C PHE A 171 7.46 -14.93 9.42
N ASN A 172 6.76 -13.83 9.74
CA ASN A 172 5.92 -13.70 10.91
C ASN A 172 4.68 -12.88 10.55
N GLU A 173 3.58 -13.59 10.32
CA GLU A 173 2.30 -13.03 9.88
C GLU A 173 1.77 -11.98 10.88
N GLY A 174 1.32 -10.84 10.35
CA GLY A 174 0.73 -9.76 11.14
C GLY A 174 1.75 -8.71 11.62
N THR A 175 3.05 -8.89 11.34
CA THR A 175 4.06 -7.87 11.66
C THR A 175 3.91 -6.61 10.81
N LEU A 176 3.38 -6.73 9.58
CA LEU A 176 3.08 -5.56 8.78
C LEU A 176 1.88 -4.77 9.32
N ARG A 177 0.83 -5.48 9.74
CA ARG A 177 -0.32 -4.87 10.42
C ARG A 177 0.14 -4.12 11.68
N GLU A 178 1.02 -4.72 12.48
CA GLU A 178 1.58 -4.06 13.67
C GLU A 178 2.37 -2.80 13.28
N SER A 179 3.14 -2.83 12.19
CA SER A 179 3.91 -1.65 11.73
C SER A 179 3.04 -0.49 11.20
N VAL A 180 1.81 -0.78 10.76
CA VAL A 180 0.82 0.26 10.44
C VAL A 180 0.23 0.81 11.74
N ARG A 181 -0.06 -0.08 12.69
CA ARG A 181 -0.63 0.26 14.00
C ARG A 181 0.31 1.16 14.82
N ASP A 182 1.58 0.79 14.94
CA ASP A 182 2.58 1.54 15.71
C ASP A 182 3.12 2.77 14.95
N GLY A 183 2.79 2.89 13.65
CA GLY A 183 3.19 4.02 12.80
C GLY A 183 4.57 3.88 12.16
N SER A 184 5.32 2.81 12.44
CA SER A 184 6.65 2.56 11.88
C SER A 184 6.66 2.58 10.36
N LEU A 185 5.69 1.90 9.73
CA LEU A 185 5.59 1.87 8.27
C LEU A 185 5.28 3.25 7.70
N ILE A 186 4.36 3.98 8.35
CA ILE A 186 3.93 5.32 7.91
C ILE A 186 5.13 6.28 7.94
N GLU A 187 5.94 6.25 9.00
CA GLU A 187 7.08 7.16 9.13
C GLU A 187 8.20 6.84 8.13
N VAL A 188 8.46 5.56 7.89
CA VAL A 188 9.37 5.12 6.82
C VAL A 188 8.90 5.62 5.45
N LEU A 189 7.59 5.57 5.17
CA LEU A 189 7.03 6.03 3.90
C LEU A 189 7.04 7.55 3.75
N ARG A 190 6.76 8.30 4.82
CA ARG A 190 6.90 9.76 4.82
C ARG A 190 8.32 10.17 4.52
N ARG A 191 9.30 9.52 5.16
CA ARG A 191 10.71 9.78 4.85
C ARG A 191 11.04 9.45 3.40
N LEU A 192 10.57 8.31 2.91
CA LEU A 192 10.77 7.94 1.50
C LEU A 192 10.20 9.01 0.55
N ALA A 193 9.02 9.54 0.84
CA ALA A 193 8.40 10.60 0.03
C ALA A 193 9.25 11.87 -0.03
N VAL A 194 9.93 12.23 1.07
CA VAL A 194 10.85 13.38 1.13
C VAL A 194 12.13 13.15 0.33
N LEU A 195 12.62 11.91 0.27
CA LEU A 195 13.90 11.56 -0.35
C LEU A 195 13.80 11.23 -1.84
N LEU A 196 12.61 10.89 -2.34
CA LEU A 196 12.39 10.68 -3.76
C LEU A 196 12.25 12.02 -4.47
N PRO A 197 12.98 12.25 -5.58
CA PRO A 197 12.93 13.53 -6.29
C PRO A 197 11.53 13.81 -6.85
N SER A 198 11.05 15.03 -6.64
CA SER A 198 9.90 15.58 -7.37
C SER A 198 10.31 15.82 -8.82
N HIS A 199 9.87 14.97 -9.74
CA HIS A 199 9.99 15.21 -11.18
C HIS A 199 8.84 16.08 -11.70
#